data_AF-A0AA43ZU42-F1
#
_entry.id   AF-A0AA43ZU42-F1
#
_cell.length_a   1.000
_cell.length_b   1.000
_cell.length_c   1.000
_cell.angle_alpha   90.00
_cell.angle_beta   90.00
_cell.angle_gamma   90.00
#
_symmetry.space_group_name_H-M   'P 1'
#
loop_
_entity.id
_entity.type
_entity.pdbx_description
1 polymer ?
#
loop_
_entity_poly.entity_id
_entity_poly.type
_entity_poly.pdbx_seq_one_letter_code
_entity_poly.pdbx_strand_id
1 'polypeptide(L)'
;MSFNKVIMGCSPFIGAMHFGHRSRLYELDFKNQPENISNIIIDACKNGVENLLLKPTEDMLKSYDIVSNEGYKMNIYGITDCKSFEEDINIFNDLNANTVFLSGSFVDENIDKENYDLLEKNLNIIKDNGFTVGIESCRPFKNTPLIYDSTIINLFSVYMVVLNKFGYMLDCEWFDKENKIIYEENIKKMNKEIIVNRTLATGILKPEEAYNYLKNIEYIDGICVGVSNKKEVEETFNVINKYI
;
A
#
# COMPACT_ATOMS: atom_id res chain seq x y z
N MET A 1 -11.55 -14.65 11.08
CA MET A 1 -11.59 -13.68 9.96
C MET A 1 -10.30 -13.84 9.20
N SER A 2 -10.37 -13.95 7.87
CA SER A 2 -9.20 -14.04 7.02
C SER A 2 -9.05 -12.77 6.18
N PHE A 3 -7.80 -12.41 5.86
CA PHE A 3 -7.54 -11.32 4.92
C PHE A 3 -7.86 -11.80 3.50
N ASN A 4 -8.74 -11.11 2.79
CA ASN A 4 -9.09 -11.49 1.42
C ASN A 4 -7.94 -11.22 0.45
N LYS A 5 -7.04 -10.29 0.80
CA LYS A 5 -5.92 -9.86 -0.04
C LYS A 5 -4.65 -9.63 0.79
N VAL A 6 -3.55 -10.15 0.27
CA VAL A 6 -2.20 -9.88 0.77
C VAL A 6 -1.38 -9.31 -0.37
N ILE A 7 -0.94 -8.07 -0.19
CA ILE A 7 -0.20 -7.29 -1.18
C ILE A 7 1.22 -7.07 -0.67
N MET A 8 2.19 -7.45 -1.49
CA MET A 8 3.59 -7.11 -1.25
C MET A 8 3.81 -5.63 -1.58
N GLY A 9 4.17 -4.84 -0.57
CA GLY A 9 4.45 -3.42 -0.72
C GLY A 9 5.86 -3.15 -1.24
N CYS A 10 6.02 -2.15 -2.13
CA CYS A 10 7.31 -1.77 -2.69
C CYS A 10 8.09 -0.71 -1.88
N SER A 11 7.56 -0.24 -0.74
CA SER A 11 8.15 0.87 0.02
C SER A 11 9.65 0.69 0.38
N PRO A 12 10.12 -0.51 0.78
CA PRO A 12 11.55 -0.73 0.97
C PRO A 12 12.36 -0.52 -0.31
N PHE A 13 11.89 -1.05 -1.44
CA PHE A 13 12.60 -1.01 -2.73
C PHE A 13 12.79 0.40 -3.28
N ILE A 14 11.85 1.31 -2.99
CA ILE A 14 11.96 2.71 -3.38
C ILE A 14 12.64 3.60 -2.31
N GLY A 15 13.16 3.00 -1.23
CA GLY A 15 13.83 3.73 -0.15
C GLY A 15 12.93 4.74 0.56
N ALA A 16 11.65 4.41 0.75
CA ALA A 16 10.67 5.35 1.27
C ALA A 16 11.07 5.94 2.63
N MET A 17 11.03 7.28 2.76
CA MET A 17 11.62 8.00 3.90
C MET A 17 11.08 7.61 5.28
N HIS A 18 9.88 7.01 5.35
CA HIS A 18 9.24 6.62 6.62
C HIS A 18 9.99 5.52 7.40
N PHE A 19 11.00 4.87 6.79
CA PHE A 19 11.89 3.94 7.50
C PHE A 19 13.04 4.63 8.25
N GLY A 20 13.14 5.96 8.18
CA GLY A 20 14.19 6.74 8.85
C GLY A 20 15.58 6.37 8.32
N HIS A 21 16.53 6.09 9.23
CA HIS A 21 17.89 5.70 8.84
C HIS A 21 17.96 4.42 8.00
N ARG A 22 16.99 3.50 8.12
CA ARG A 22 16.95 2.27 7.30
C ARG A 22 16.66 2.56 5.83
N SER A 23 16.01 3.68 5.50
CA SER A 23 15.80 4.10 4.12
C SER A 23 17.11 4.19 3.34
N ARG A 24 18.20 4.61 4.02
CA ARG A 24 19.54 4.67 3.40
C ARG A 24 20.14 3.29 3.16
N LEU A 25 19.89 2.32 4.04
CA LEU A 25 20.32 0.93 3.83
C LEU A 25 19.56 0.32 2.65
N TYR A 26 18.25 0.53 2.59
CA TYR A 26 17.44 0.09 1.46
C TYR A 26 17.86 0.74 0.14
N GLU A 27 18.25 2.02 0.15
CA GLU A 27 18.80 2.64 -1.05
C GLU A 27 20.09 1.95 -1.50
N LEU A 28 20.98 1.57 -0.57
CA LEU A 28 22.22 0.83 -0.92
C LEU A 28 21.92 -0.57 -1.46
N ASP A 29 20.89 -1.23 -0.93
CA ASP A 29 20.53 -2.59 -1.31
C ASP A 29 19.75 -2.66 -2.63
N PHE A 30 18.94 -1.65 -2.96
CA PHE A 30 17.95 -1.73 -4.05
C PHE A 30 18.13 -0.74 -5.19
N LYS A 31 18.74 0.43 -4.97
CA LYS A 31 18.90 1.42 -6.03
C LYS A 31 19.89 0.94 -7.09
N ASN A 32 19.46 0.94 -8.35
CA ASN A 32 20.20 0.37 -9.47
C ASN A 32 20.51 -1.13 -9.28
N GLN A 33 19.70 -1.85 -8.49
CA GLN A 33 19.89 -3.26 -8.15
C GLN A 33 18.59 -4.05 -8.38
N PRO A 34 18.04 -4.08 -9.62
CA PRO A 34 16.77 -4.75 -9.90
C PRO A 34 16.80 -6.25 -9.57
N GLU A 35 17.95 -6.91 -9.63
CA GLU A 35 18.13 -8.32 -9.26
C GLU A 35 17.89 -8.56 -7.76
N ASN A 36 18.25 -7.60 -6.90
CA ASN A 36 17.99 -7.72 -5.47
C ASN A 36 16.50 -7.62 -5.17
N ILE A 37 15.81 -6.72 -5.88
CA ILE A 37 14.36 -6.57 -5.77
C ILE A 37 13.65 -7.83 -6.30
N SER A 38 14.04 -8.32 -7.49
CA SER A 38 13.41 -9.49 -8.13
C SER A 38 13.53 -10.73 -7.26
N ASN A 39 14.69 -10.97 -6.65
CA ASN A 39 14.91 -12.10 -5.74
C ASN A 39 13.90 -12.11 -4.58
N ILE A 40 13.63 -10.94 -3.97
CA ILE A 40 12.67 -10.83 -2.86
C ILE A 40 11.24 -11.04 -3.36
N ILE A 41 10.89 -10.52 -4.54
CA ILE A 41 9.57 -10.72 -5.16
C ILE A 41 9.35 -12.20 -5.48
N ILE A 42 10.34 -12.88 -6.07
CA ILE A 42 10.31 -14.31 -6.37
C ILE A 42 10.15 -15.13 -5.09
N ASP A 43 10.89 -14.79 -4.03
CA ASP A 43 10.74 -15.47 -2.75
C ASP A 43 9.35 -15.24 -2.15
N ALA A 44 8.75 -14.06 -2.30
CA ALA A 44 7.36 -13.83 -1.90
C ALA A 44 6.36 -14.67 -2.71
N CYS A 45 6.55 -14.79 -4.03
CA CYS A 45 5.75 -15.66 -4.89
C CYS A 45 5.83 -17.13 -4.43
N LYS A 46 7.03 -17.62 -4.10
CA LYS A 46 7.22 -18.98 -3.55
C LYS A 46 6.51 -19.20 -2.20
N ASN A 47 6.24 -18.12 -1.46
CA ASN A 47 5.48 -18.13 -0.22
C ASN A 47 3.97 -17.85 -0.43
N GLY A 48 3.47 -17.97 -1.67
CA GLY A 48 2.04 -17.86 -1.99
C GLY A 48 1.52 -16.44 -2.13
N VAL A 49 2.39 -15.45 -2.24
CA VAL A 49 1.97 -14.05 -2.46
C VAL A 49 1.74 -13.82 -3.95
N GLU A 50 0.52 -13.43 -4.29
CA GLU A 50 0.10 -13.24 -5.69
C GLU A 50 -0.05 -11.77 -6.08
N ASN A 51 -0.03 -10.83 -5.13
CA ASN A 51 -0.29 -9.41 -5.40
C ASN A 51 0.93 -8.54 -5.07
N LEU A 52 1.26 -7.60 -5.97
CA LEU A 52 2.36 -6.66 -5.83
C LEU A 52 1.86 -5.22 -5.96
N LEU A 53 2.16 -4.38 -4.98
CA LEU A 53 2.06 -2.93 -5.11
C LEU A 53 3.30 -2.43 -5.87
N LEU A 54 3.10 -1.83 -7.04
CA LEU A 54 4.17 -1.39 -7.92
C LEU A 54 4.12 0.12 -8.11
N LYS A 55 5.22 0.79 -7.77
CA LYS A 55 5.50 2.16 -8.21
C LYS A 55 6.38 2.10 -9.46
N PRO A 56 6.05 2.80 -10.56
CA PRO A 56 6.76 2.68 -11.84
C PRO A 56 8.10 3.43 -11.80
N THR A 57 9.10 2.83 -11.16
CA THR A 57 10.50 3.26 -11.25
C THR A 57 11.28 2.32 -12.15
N GLU A 58 12.39 2.78 -12.71
CA GLU A 58 13.25 1.95 -13.58
C GLU A 58 13.64 0.61 -12.92
N ASP A 59 14.07 0.64 -11.66
CA ASP A 59 14.44 -0.57 -10.90
C ASP A 59 13.23 -1.49 -10.65
N MET A 60 12.04 -0.94 -10.39
CA MET A 60 10.83 -1.73 -10.18
C MET A 60 10.35 -2.40 -11.47
N LEU A 61 10.43 -1.71 -12.61
CA LEU A 61 10.03 -2.27 -13.90
C LEU A 61 11.01 -3.36 -14.34
N LYS A 62 12.32 -3.10 -14.27
CA LYS A 62 13.34 -4.11 -14.58
C LYS A 62 13.24 -5.34 -13.67
N SER A 63 13.02 -5.14 -12.36
CA SER A 63 12.85 -6.27 -11.45
C SER A 63 11.60 -7.08 -11.76
N TYR A 64 10.50 -6.43 -12.15
CA TYR A 64 9.29 -7.14 -12.58
C TYR A 64 9.47 -7.90 -13.89
N ASP A 65 10.24 -7.37 -14.84
CA ASP A 65 10.62 -8.09 -16.06
C ASP A 65 11.43 -9.36 -15.74
N ILE A 66 12.39 -9.28 -14.81
CA ILE A 66 13.15 -10.44 -14.33
C ILE A 66 12.22 -11.49 -13.71
N VAL A 67 11.33 -11.08 -12.80
CA VAL A 67 10.34 -11.96 -12.14
C VAL A 67 9.47 -12.67 -13.19
N SER A 68 8.99 -11.92 -14.18
CA SER A 68 8.14 -12.43 -15.26
C SER A 68 8.88 -13.41 -16.16
N ASN A 69 10.14 -13.12 -16.51
CA ASN A 69 11.00 -14.00 -17.30
C ASN A 69 11.37 -15.31 -16.58
N GLU A 70 11.41 -15.28 -15.24
CA GLU A 70 11.53 -16.49 -14.41
C GLU A 70 10.23 -17.30 -14.31
N GLY A 71 9.14 -16.83 -14.92
CA GLY A 71 7.86 -17.54 -15.01
C GLY A 71 6.91 -17.27 -13.85
N TYR A 72 7.24 -16.34 -12.95
CA TYR A 72 6.32 -15.89 -11.91
C TYR A 72 5.40 -14.80 -12.46
N LYS A 73 4.12 -14.83 -12.06
CA LYS A 73 3.13 -13.82 -12.42
C LYS A 73 2.50 -13.29 -11.15
N MET A 74 2.31 -11.97 -11.09
CA MET A 74 1.65 -11.31 -9.98
C MET A 74 0.54 -10.38 -10.50
N ASN A 75 -0.52 -10.25 -9.71
CA ASN A 75 -1.54 -9.24 -9.91
C ASN A 75 -1.00 -7.88 -9.48
N ILE A 76 -0.97 -6.94 -10.42
CA ILE A 76 -0.38 -5.61 -10.19
C ILE A 76 -1.41 -4.65 -9.60
N TYR A 77 -1.01 -4.03 -8.49
CA TYR A 77 -1.64 -2.86 -7.91
C TYR A 77 -0.71 -1.67 -8.16
N GLY A 78 -1.08 -0.77 -9.07
CA GLY A 78 -0.28 0.41 -9.38
C GLY A 78 -0.39 1.48 -8.29
N ILE A 79 0.67 2.26 -8.08
CA ILE A 79 0.62 3.46 -7.23
C ILE A 79 1.41 4.61 -7.86
N THR A 80 0.78 5.79 -7.93
CA THR A 80 1.37 6.99 -8.54
C THR A 80 1.33 8.20 -7.59
N ASP A 81 2.38 9.02 -7.64
CA ASP A 81 2.44 10.34 -6.99
C ASP A 81 2.11 11.49 -7.96
N CYS A 82 1.61 11.14 -9.15
CA CYS A 82 1.21 12.03 -10.24
C CYS A 82 2.31 12.95 -10.79
N LYS A 83 3.58 12.67 -10.55
CA LYS A 83 4.70 13.43 -11.15
C LYS A 83 4.85 13.15 -12.64
N SER A 84 4.69 11.88 -13.05
CA SER A 84 4.71 11.41 -14.44
C SER A 84 3.40 10.69 -14.78
N PHE A 85 2.26 11.29 -14.40
CA PHE A 85 0.98 10.59 -14.32
C PHE A 85 0.54 9.89 -15.62
N GLU A 86 0.69 10.52 -16.78
CA GLU A 86 0.31 9.91 -18.07
C GLU A 86 1.18 8.69 -18.42
N GLU A 87 2.48 8.78 -18.14
CA GLU A 87 3.42 7.67 -18.32
C GLU A 87 3.11 6.51 -17.35
N ASP A 88 2.84 6.84 -16.08
CA ASP A 88 2.44 5.85 -15.07
C ASP A 88 1.18 5.08 -15.51
N ILE A 89 0.16 5.78 -16.04
CA ILE A 89 -1.08 5.17 -16.53
C ILE A 89 -0.82 4.23 -17.72
N ASN A 90 0.02 4.65 -18.68
CA ASN A 90 0.39 3.78 -19.80
C ASN A 90 1.13 2.52 -19.32
N ILE A 91 2.06 2.66 -18.38
CA ILE A 91 2.76 1.53 -17.77
C ILE A 91 1.78 0.59 -17.07
N PHE A 92 0.82 1.11 -16.30
CA PHE A 92 -0.18 0.28 -15.62
C PHE A 92 -1.09 -0.45 -16.61
N ASN A 93 -1.41 0.15 -17.76
CA ASN A 93 -2.13 -0.52 -18.84
C ASN A 93 -1.31 -1.68 -19.43
N ASP A 94 -0.03 -1.43 -19.75
CA ASP A 94 0.87 -2.44 -20.32
C ASP A 94 1.07 -3.63 -19.35
N LEU A 95 1.14 -3.35 -18.05
CA LEU A 95 1.25 -4.36 -16.99
C LEU A 95 -0.09 -5.02 -16.63
N ASN A 96 -1.21 -4.61 -17.26
CA ASN A 96 -2.56 -5.06 -16.94
C ASN A 96 -2.88 -4.96 -15.44
N ALA A 97 -2.55 -3.82 -14.83
CA ALA A 97 -2.84 -3.57 -13.43
C ALA A 97 -4.35 -3.64 -13.16
N ASN A 98 -4.73 -4.23 -12.02
CA ASN A 98 -6.14 -4.36 -11.63
C ASN A 98 -6.67 -3.09 -10.93
N THR A 99 -5.83 -2.52 -10.07
CA THR A 99 -6.16 -1.37 -9.23
C THR A 99 -5.03 -0.36 -9.31
N VAL A 100 -5.34 0.93 -9.39
CA VAL A 100 -4.35 2.01 -9.35
C VAL A 100 -4.68 2.97 -8.21
N PHE A 101 -3.70 3.23 -7.36
CA PHE A 101 -3.79 4.15 -6.23
C PHE A 101 -3.19 5.52 -6.55
N LEU A 102 -3.90 6.58 -6.16
CA LEU A 102 -3.22 7.83 -5.83
C LEU A 102 -2.49 7.66 -4.49
N SER A 103 -1.17 7.94 -4.50
CA SER A 103 -0.31 7.76 -3.32
C SER A 103 -0.71 8.65 -2.14
N GLY A 104 -0.42 8.18 -0.93
CA GLY A 104 -0.80 8.86 0.31
C GLY A 104 -0.23 10.27 0.40
N SER A 105 1.03 10.46 0.01
CA SER A 105 1.63 11.80 0.00
C SER A 105 0.91 12.76 -0.95
N PHE A 106 0.52 12.30 -2.14
CA PHE A 106 -0.17 13.14 -3.12
C PHE A 106 -1.60 13.48 -2.68
N VAL A 107 -2.35 12.48 -2.20
CA VAL A 107 -3.72 12.66 -1.70
C VAL A 107 -3.72 13.61 -0.51
N ASP A 108 -2.86 13.33 0.47
CA ASP A 108 -2.77 14.10 1.70
C ASP A 108 -2.39 15.56 1.44
N GLU A 109 -1.41 15.82 0.57
CA GLU A 109 -0.99 17.18 0.21
C GLU A 109 -2.09 17.97 -0.50
N ASN A 110 -2.88 17.33 -1.37
CA ASN A 110 -3.95 18.01 -2.09
C ASN A 110 -5.18 18.26 -1.21
N ILE A 111 -5.46 17.39 -0.23
CA ILE A 111 -6.47 17.68 0.80
C ILE A 111 -6.06 18.91 1.62
N ASP A 112 -4.78 19.02 2.01
CA ASP A 112 -4.28 20.19 2.76
C ASP A 112 -4.41 21.50 2.00
N LYS A 113 -4.36 21.43 0.67
CA LYS A 113 -4.49 22.59 -0.23
C LYS A 113 -5.92 22.81 -0.73
N GLU A 114 -6.89 22.00 -0.28
CA GLU A 114 -8.27 22.00 -0.76
C GLU A 114 -8.39 21.77 -2.29
N ASN A 115 -7.40 21.09 -2.89
CA ASN A 115 -7.32 20.81 -4.33
C ASN A 115 -8.14 19.57 -4.73
N TYR A 116 -9.41 19.52 -4.35
CA TYR A 116 -10.29 18.39 -4.68
C TYR A 116 -10.48 18.22 -6.19
N ASP A 117 -10.54 19.31 -6.96
CA ASP A 117 -10.66 19.26 -8.43
C ASP A 117 -9.53 18.46 -9.09
N LEU A 118 -8.30 18.58 -8.58
CA LEU A 118 -7.15 17.83 -9.10
C LEU A 118 -7.25 16.34 -8.75
N LEU A 119 -7.70 16.03 -7.53
CA LEU A 119 -7.96 14.65 -7.12
C LEU A 119 -9.07 14.04 -7.99
N GLU A 120 -10.19 14.73 -8.17
CA GLU A 120 -11.28 14.29 -9.03
C GLU A 120 -10.82 14.01 -10.45
N LYS A 121 -10.07 14.96 -11.05
CA LYS A 121 -9.53 14.79 -12.39
C LYS A 121 -8.69 13.52 -12.50
N ASN A 122 -7.74 13.31 -11.59
CA ASN A 122 -6.84 12.17 -11.66
C ASN A 122 -7.56 10.84 -11.36
N LEU A 123 -8.51 10.82 -10.42
CA LEU A 123 -9.33 9.63 -10.13
C LEU A 123 -10.21 9.25 -11.34
N ASN A 124 -10.80 10.23 -12.02
CA ASN A 124 -11.56 9.97 -13.24
C ASN A 124 -10.67 9.44 -14.36
N ILE A 125 -9.45 9.96 -14.55
CA ILE A 125 -8.52 9.41 -15.54
C ILE A 125 -8.17 7.94 -15.25
N ILE A 126 -7.92 7.59 -13.98
CA ILE A 126 -7.69 6.18 -13.60
C ILE A 126 -8.91 5.34 -13.97
N LYS A 127 -10.12 5.81 -13.63
CA LYS A 127 -11.38 5.13 -13.91
C LYS A 127 -11.63 4.94 -15.42
N ASP A 128 -11.38 5.98 -16.21
CA ASP A 128 -11.64 6.00 -17.65
C ASP A 128 -10.69 5.07 -18.42
N ASN A 129 -9.54 4.74 -17.83
CA ASN A 129 -8.63 3.69 -18.32
C ASN A 129 -9.06 2.27 -17.88
N GLY A 130 -10.19 2.12 -17.20
CA GLY A 130 -10.77 0.82 -16.83
C GLY A 130 -10.22 0.21 -15.55
N PHE A 131 -9.37 0.93 -14.79
CA PHE A 131 -8.84 0.43 -13.53
C PHE A 131 -9.85 0.52 -12.38
N THR A 132 -9.70 -0.36 -11.40
CA THR A 132 -10.25 -0.13 -10.06
C THR A 132 -9.53 1.06 -9.43
N VAL A 133 -10.27 2.08 -9.02
CA VAL A 133 -9.70 3.30 -8.47
C VAL A 133 -9.48 3.16 -6.96
N GLY A 134 -8.25 3.39 -6.53
CA GLY A 134 -7.89 3.46 -5.12
C GLY A 134 -7.28 4.80 -4.71
N ILE A 135 -7.36 5.11 -3.43
CA ILE A 135 -6.56 6.16 -2.81
C ILE A 135 -5.85 5.62 -1.57
N GLU A 136 -4.67 6.15 -1.28
CA GLU A 136 -4.01 5.98 0.01
C GLU A 136 -4.14 7.26 0.83
N SER A 137 -4.24 7.16 2.16
CA SER A 137 -3.96 8.28 3.06
C SER A 137 -2.99 7.87 4.16
N CYS A 138 -1.97 8.70 4.41
CA CYS A 138 -1.06 8.52 5.54
C CYS A 138 -1.57 9.21 6.81
N ARG A 139 -2.66 9.98 6.72
CA ARG A 139 -3.25 10.78 7.82
C ARG A 139 -4.75 10.51 7.96
N PRO A 140 -5.15 9.26 8.25
CA PRO A 140 -6.55 8.85 8.24
C PRO A 140 -7.41 9.56 9.29
N PHE A 141 -6.89 10.01 10.45
CA PHE A 141 -7.71 10.74 11.42
C PHE A 141 -8.16 12.10 10.87
N LYS A 142 -7.24 12.83 10.25
CA LYS A 142 -7.52 14.12 9.63
C LYS A 142 -8.29 13.97 8.33
N ASN A 143 -7.84 13.09 7.45
CA ASN A 143 -8.27 13.11 6.05
C ASN A 143 -9.52 12.28 5.78
N THR A 144 -9.79 11.22 6.54
CA THR A 144 -10.99 10.38 6.29
C THR A 144 -12.30 11.18 6.41
N PRO A 145 -12.53 12.02 7.44
CA PRO A 145 -13.72 12.86 7.50
C PRO A 145 -13.82 13.84 6.32
N LEU A 146 -12.70 14.46 5.94
CA LEU A 146 -12.65 15.41 4.82
C LEU A 146 -12.97 14.73 3.48
N ILE A 147 -12.43 13.53 3.26
CA ILE A 147 -12.72 12.73 2.06
C ILE A 147 -14.20 12.37 2.05
N TYR A 148 -14.77 11.92 3.17
CA TYR A 148 -16.18 11.54 3.28
C TYR A 148 -17.14 12.68 2.90
N ASP A 149 -16.86 13.90 3.37
CA ASP A 149 -17.68 15.08 3.09
C ASP A 149 -17.40 15.72 1.72
N SER A 150 -16.39 15.23 1.00
CA SER A 150 -16.00 15.76 -0.30
C SER A 150 -16.63 14.99 -1.47
N THR A 151 -16.53 15.58 -2.66
CA THR A 151 -16.98 15.01 -3.94
C THR A 151 -16.21 13.74 -4.34
N ILE A 152 -14.96 13.58 -3.91
CA ILE A 152 -14.13 12.43 -4.34
C ILE A 152 -14.58 11.10 -3.72
N ILE A 153 -15.41 11.10 -2.67
CA ILE A 153 -15.89 9.89 -1.99
C ILE A 153 -16.52 8.88 -2.95
N ASN A 154 -17.13 9.35 -4.04
CA ASN A 154 -17.79 8.50 -5.04
C ASN A 154 -16.88 8.06 -6.20
N LEU A 155 -15.61 8.48 -6.21
CA LEU A 155 -14.69 8.27 -7.32
C LEU A 155 -13.71 7.11 -7.10
N PHE A 156 -13.65 6.54 -5.89
CA PHE A 156 -12.82 5.38 -5.58
C PHE A 156 -13.60 4.29 -4.85
N SER A 157 -13.10 3.06 -4.96
CA SER A 157 -13.69 1.87 -4.33
C SER A 157 -12.78 1.23 -3.28
N VAL A 158 -11.47 1.54 -3.33
CA VAL A 158 -10.47 0.97 -2.42
C VAL A 158 -9.77 2.08 -1.64
N TYR A 159 -9.73 1.96 -0.31
CA TYR A 159 -9.07 2.91 0.57
C TYR A 159 -7.89 2.23 1.29
N MET A 160 -6.68 2.67 0.99
CA MET A 160 -5.48 2.21 1.68
C MET A 160 -5.12 3.17 2.83
N VAL A 161 -5.01 2.65 4.05
CA VAL A 161 -4.74 3.46 5.24
C VAL A 161 -3.68 2.83 6.14
N VAL A 162 -2.99 3.66 6.91
CA VAL A 162 -2.05 3.21 7.92
C VAL A 162 -2.81 2.56 9.08
N LEU A 163 -2.44 1.36 9.49
CA LEU A 163 -2.90 0.75 10.75
C LEU A 163 -1.91 -0.29 11.27
N ASN A 164 -1.55 -0.18 12.53
CA ASN A 164 -0.77 -1.18 13.27
C ASN A 164 -1.12 -1.14 14.75
N LYS A 165 -0.67 -2.16 15.49
CA LYS A 165 -0.99 -2.33 16.92
C LYS A 165 -0.61 -1.12 17.78
N PHE A 166 0.47 -0.42 17.45
CA PHE A 166 0.98 0.71 18.23
C PHE A 166 0.41 2.06 17.80
N GLY A 167 -0.34 2.12 16.69
CA GLY A 167 -0.68 3.37 16.05
C GLY A 167 0.53 4.15 15.54
N TYR A 168 1.64 3.46 15.28
CA TYR A 168 2.87 4.09 14.80
C TYR A 168 2.64 4.71 13.42
N MET A 169 2.99 5.99 13.28
CA MET A 169 2.73 6.84 12.11
C MET A 169 1.26 7.12 11.80
N LEU A 170 0.34 6.88 12.74
CA LEU A 170 -0.98 7.49 12.68
C LEU A 170 -0.88 8.96 13.07
N ASP A 171 -1.75 9.78 12.50
CA ASP A 171 -1.89 11.21 12.76
C ASP A 171 -2.75 11.50 14.00
N CYS A 172 -2.51 10.74 15.08
CA CYS A 172 -3.13 10.94 16.39
C CYS A 172 -2.05 10.94 17.48
N GLU A 173 -2.32 11.62 18.60
CA GLU A 173 -1.37 11.67 19.72
C GLU A 173 -1.20 10.29 20.39
N TRP A 174 -2.31 9.59 20.65
CA TRP A 174 -2.32 8.28 21.30
C TRP A 174 -3.32 7.35 20.63
N PHE A 175 -2.89 6.16 20.22
CA PHE A 175 -3.81 5.17 19.65
C PHE A 175 -4.43 4.27 20.74
N ASP A 176 -5.12 4.93 21.67
CA ASP A 176 -5.81 4.32 22.80
C ASP A 176 -7.21 3.81 22.42
N LYS A 177 -8.02 3.45 23.41
CA LYS A 177 -9.37 2.90 23.17
C LYS A 177 -10.29 3.91 22.48
N GLU A 178 -10.23 5.18 22.85
CA GLU A 178 -11.11 6.22 22.31
C GLU A 178 -10.76 6.50 20.84
N ASN A 179 -9.48 6.70 20.55
CA ASN A 179 -9.02 6.93 19.18
C ASN A 179 -9.20 5.69 18.28
N LYS A 180 -9.16 4.47 18.82
CA LYS A 180 -9.52 3.26 18.06
C LYS A 180 -10.99 3.25 17.64
N ILE A 181 -11.90 3.66 18.51
CA ILE A 181 -13.34 3.76 18.19
C ILE A 181 -13.56 4.82 17.10
N ILE A 182 -12.95 6.01 17.26
CA ILE A 182 -13.03 7.08 16.26
C ILE A 182 -12.51 6.62 14.89
N TYR A 183 -11.34 5.95 14.89
CA TYR A 183 -10.75 5.40 13.68
C TYR A 183 -11.69 4.39 13.02
N GLU A 184 -12.18 3.42 13.78
CA GLU A 184 -13.12 2.40 13.30
C GLU A 184 -14.39 3.01 12.72
N GLU A 185 -15.01 3.95 13.42
CA GLU A 185 -16.22 4.63 12.95
C GLU A 185 -15.98 5.38 11.64
N ASN A 186 -14.88 6.13 11.54
CA ASN A 186 -14.54 6.87 10.34
C ASN A 186 -14.27 5.94 9.15
N ILE A 187 -13.51 4.85 9.36
CA ILE A 187 -13.22 3.88 8.31
C ILE A 187 -14.49 3.14 7.87
N LYS A 188 -15.33 2.67 8.80
CA LYS A 188 -16.59 1.99 8.46
C LYS A 188 -17.56 2.90 7.70
N LYS A 189 -17.60 4.19 8.00
CA LYS A 189 -18.44 5.16 7.26
C LYS A 189 -18.08 5.28 5.78
N MET A 190 -16.81 5.02 5.42
CA MET A 190 -16.37 5.11 4.03
C MET A 190 -17.11 4.14 3.10
N ASN A 191 -17.52 2.98 3.62
CA ASN A 191 -18.14 1.90 2.85
C ASN A 191 -17.32 1.55 1.60
N LYS A 192 -16.02 1.31 1.80
CA LYS A 192 -15.02 0.96 0.78
C LYS A 192 -14.35 -0.34 1.14
N GLU A 193 -13.68 -0.96 0.18
CA GLU A 193 -12.70 -1.98 0.48
C GLU A 193 -11.50 -1.34 1.20
N ILE A 194 -11.13 -1.86 2.37
CA ILE A 194 -10.07 -1.30 3.21
C ILE A 194 -8.83 -2.18 3.14
N ILE A 195 -7.72 -1.57 2.69
CA ILE A 195 -6.40 -2.19 2.73
C ILE A 195 -5.56 -1.46 3.78
N VAL A 196 -5.00 -2.18 4.74
CA VAL A 196 -4.14 -1.56 5.74
C VAL A 196 -2.67 -1.73 5.38
N ASN A 197 -1.90 -0.66 5.50
CA ASN A 197 -0.45 -0.67 5.30
C ASN A 197 0.31 -0.31 6.58
N ARG A 198 1.66 -0.40 6.51
CA ARG A 198 2.57 -0.22 7.64
C ARG A 198 2.21 -1.10 8.85
N THR A 199 1.67 -2.28 8.56
CA THR A 199 1.19 -3.27 9.54
C THR A 199 2.24 -3.66 10.57
N LEU A 200 3.52 -3.64 10.18
CA LEU A 200 4.67 -3.97 11.04
C LEU A 200 5.26 -2.75 11.78
N ALA A 201 4.58 -1.60 11.81
CA ALA A 201 5.11 -0.36 12.40
C ALA A 201 6.53 -0.06 11.89
N THR A 202 6.67 -0.07 10.56
CA THR A 202 7.94 0.04 9.82
C THR A 202 9.01 -0.98 10.23
N GLY A 203 8.65 -2.13 10.81
CA GLY A 203 9.58 -3.18 11.25
C GLY A 203 9.95 -3.12 12.73
N ILE A 204 9.28 -2.27 13.52
CA ILE A 204 9.35 -2.30 14.99
C ILE A 204 8.54 -3.48 15.54
N LEU A 205 7.39 -3.76 14.92
CA LEU A 205 6.46 -4.80 15.35
C LEU A 205 6.78 -6.13 14.64
N LYS A 206 6.83 -7.22 15.40
CA LYS A 206 7.05 -8.56 14.85
C LYS A 206 5.80 -9.06 14.09
N PRO A 207 5.95 -9.85 13.01
CA PRO A 207 4.82 -10.37 12.26
C PRO A 207 3.75 -11.08 13.11
N GLU A 208 4.16 -12.01 13.99
CA GLU A 208 3.23 -12.77 14.86
C GLU A 208 2.37 -11.82 15.72
N GLU A 209 2.97 -10.76 16.29
CA GLU A 209 2.26 -9.79 17.11
C GLU A 209 1.34 -8.88 16.27
N ALA A 210 1.81 -8.46 15.10
CA ALA A 210 1.06 -7.61 14.18
C ALA A 210 -0.21 -8.29 13.69
N TYR A 211 -0.08 -9.48 13.12
CA TYR A 211 -1.21 -10.16 12.48
C TYR A 211 -2.13 -10.84 13.47
N ASN A 212 -1.65 -11.22 14.67
CA ASN A 212 -2.54 -11.64 15.76
C ASN A 212 -3.43 -10.48 16.26
N TYR A 213 -2.96 -9.23 16.16
CA TYR A 213 -3.79 -8.05 16.42
C TYR A 213 -4.77 -7.78 15.27
N LEU A 214 -4.27 -7.66 14.04
CA LEU A 214 -5.06 -7.25 12.87
C LEU A 214 -6.17 -8.25 12.49
N LYS A 215 -5.98 -9.55 12.70
CA LYS A 215 -6.97 -10.58 12.35
C LYS A 215 -8.33 -10.45 13.07
N ASN A 216 -8.38 -9.66 14.15
CA ASN A 216 -9.59 -9.46 14.95
C ASN A 216 -10.33 -8.16 14.58
N ILE A 217 -9.89 -7.45 13.54
CA ILE A 217 -10.45 -6.15 13.15
C ILE A 217 -11.34 -6.34 11.93
N GLU A 218 -12.64 -6.12 12.09
CA GLU A 218 -13.64 -6.53 11.11
C GLU A 218 -13.70 -5.69 9.83
N TYR A 219 -13.25 -4.43 9.89
CA TYR A 219 -13.31 -3.53 8.74
C TYR A 219 -12.10 -3.68 7.80
N ILE A 220 -11.20 -4.64 8.03
CA ILE A 220 -10.01 -4.84 7.19
C ILE A 220 -10.27 -5.94 6.16
N ASP A 221 -10.22 -5.58 4.88
CA ASP A 221 -10.37 -6.52 3.77
C ASP A 221 -9.03 -7.09 3.30
N GLY A 222 -7.98 -6.28 3.35
CA GLY A 222 -6.65 -6.66 2.88
C GLY A 222 -5.51 -5.99 3.64
N ILE A 223 -4.31 -6.51 3.42
CA ILE A 223 -3.08 -5.96 3.99
C ILE A 223 -2.05 -5.68 2.89
N CYS A 224 -1.27 -4.61 3.06
CA CYS A 224 -0.13 -4.28 2.24
C CYS A 224 1.12 -4.15 3.11
N VAL A 225 2.10 -5.05 2.91
CA VAL A 225 3.30 -5.13 3.74
C VAL A 225 4.57 -5.13 2.89
N GLY A 226 5.50 -4.23 3.22
CA GLY A 226 6.83 -4.22 2.62
C GLY A 226 7.79 -5.12 3.40
N VAL A 227 8.59 -5.89 2.67
CA VAL A 227 9.68 -6.74 3.18
C VAL A 227 10.93 -6.48 2.36
N SER A 228 12.09 -6.63 2.98
CA SER A 228 13.38 -6.17 2.43
C SER A 228 14.42 -7.27 2.30
N ASN A 229 14.13 -8.49 2.73
CA ASN A 229 15.03 -9.63 2.54
C ASN A 229 14.27 -10.94 2.64
N LYS A 230 14.89 -12.03 2.19
CA LYS A 230 14.33 -13.38 2.22
C LYS A 230 13.84 -13.83 3.60
N LYS A 231 14.59 -13.51 4.66
CA LYS A 231 14.20 -13.87 6.02
C LYS A 231 12.90 -13.17 6.43
N GLU A 232 12.77 -11.88 6.12
CA GLU A 232 11.53 -11.14 6.35
C GLU A 232 10.36 -11.68 5.52
N VAL A 233 10.59 -12.10 4.27
CA VAL A 233 9.57 -12.76 3.43
C VAL A 233 9.05 -14.02 4.14
N GLU A 234 9.96 -14.93 4.51
CA GLU A 234 9.60 -16.18 5.18
C GLU A 234 8.90 -15.93 6.52
N GLU A 235 9.44 -15.07 7.38
CA GLU A 235 8.85 -14.76 8.68
C GLU A 235 7.47 -14.09 8.57
N THR A 236 7.30 -13.19 7.59
CA THR A 236 6.09 -12.38 7.45
C THR A 236 4.96 -13.18 6.80
N PHE A 237 5.21 -13.77 5.63
CA PHE A 237 4.15 -14.43 4.87
C PHE A 237 3.75 -15.79 5.46
N ASN A 238 4.67 -16.53 6.10
CA ASN A 238 4.27 -17.74 6.85
C ASN A 238 3.31 -17.44 8.01
N VAL A 239 3.40 -16.26 8.61
CA VAL A 239 2.45 -15.83 9.66
C VAL A 239 1.14 -15.39 9.04
N ILE A 240 1.18 -14.55 8.00
CA ILE A 240 -0.02 -14.05 7.32
C ILE A 240 -0.86 -15.20 6.76
N ASN A 241 -0.23 -16.20 6.12
CA ASN A 241 -0.90 -17.34 5.50
C ASN A 241 -1.71 -18.21 6.49
N LYS A 242 -1.49 -18.06 7.82
CA LYS A 242 -2.34 -18.70 8.85
C LYS A 242 -3.73 -18.03 8.97
N TYR A 243 -3.88 -16.85 8.38
CA TYR A 243 -5.03 -15.96 8.49
C TYR A 243 -5.58 -15.59 7.10
N ILE A 244 -5.29 -16.36 6.06
CA ILE A 244 -5.91 -16.26 4.74
C ILE A 244 -6.86 -17.45 4.57
#